data_AF-A0A2V8K887-F1
#
_entry.id   AF-A0A2V8K887-F1
#
_cell.length_a   1.000
_cell.length_b   1.000
_cell.length_c   1.000
_cell.angle_alpha   90.00
_cell.angle_beta   90.00
_cell.angle_gamma   90.00
#
_symmetry.space_group_name_H-M   'P 1'
#
loop_
_entity.id
_entity.type
_entity.pdbx_description
1 polymer ?
#
loop_
_entity_poly.entity_id
_entity_poly.type
_entity_poly.pdbx_seq_one_letter_code
_entity_poly.pdbx_strand_id
1 'polypeptide(L)' 'MAPLLHRSPEDRYQGARKSGASIELLVKNGDRYRTVRMDYHDGLRYPHLERTGAVALLDQILAPR' A
#
# COMPACT_ATOMS: atom_id res chain seq x y z
N MET A 1 -12.67 14.52 24.17
CA MET A 1 -12.15 15.12 22.92
C MET A 1 -10.76 14.54 22.69
N ALA A 2 -10.64 13.43 21.96
CA ALA A 2 -9.34 12.79 21.70
C ALA A 2 -8.67 13.52 20.51
N PRO A 3 -7.39 13.88 20.61
CA PRO A 3 -6.74 14.62 19.54
C PRO A 3 -6.58 13.71 18.32
N LEU A 4 -7.06 14.16 17.17
CA LEU A 4 -6.75 13.58 15.87
C LEU A 4 -5.28 13.86 15.53
N LEU A 5 -4.38 13.16 16.21
CA LEU A 5 -2.99 13.02 15.79
C LEU A 5 -3.03 12.40 14.39
N HIS A 6 -2.88 13.23 13.37
CA HIS A 6 -2.71 12.78 12.00
C HIS A 6 -1.32 12.14 11.89
N ARG A 7 -1.17 10.93 12.44
CA ARG A 7 -0.01 10.09 12.15
C ARG A 7 0.03 9.85 10.65
N SER A 8 1.23 10.00 10.10
CA SER A 8 1.49 9.87 8.67
C SER A 8 0.96 8.51 8.18
N PRO A 9 0.47 8.39 6.93
CA PRO A 9 0.04 7.11 6.36
C PRO A 9 1.08 5.99 6.57
N GLU A 10 2.37 6.32 6.51
CA GLU A 10 3.48 5.38 6.68
C GLU A 10 3.55 4.73 8.07
N ASP A 11 3.15 5.46 9.13
CA ASP A 11 3.17 4.97 10.51
C ASP A 11 2.26 3.77 10.74
N ARG A 12 1.17 3.67 9.96
CA ARG A 12 0.20 2.58 10.08
C ARG A 12 0.82 1.24 9.70
N TYR A 13 1.67 1.24 8.67
CA TYR A 13 2.37 0.04 8.21
C TYR A 13 3.47 -0.39 9.18
N GLN A 14 4.21 0.57 9.75
CA GLN A 14 5.22 0.26 10.77
C GLN A 14 4.62 -0.22 12.09
N GLY A 15 3.44 0.30 12.45
CA GLY A 15 2.67 -0.14 13.62
C GLY A 15 2.20 -1.60 13.49
N ALA A 16 1.70 -2.00 12.32
CA ALA A 16 1.19 -3.35 12.08
C ALA A 16 2.24 -4.45 12.28
N ARG A 17 3.50 -4.20 11.87
CA ARG A 17 4.61 -5.14 12.08
C ARG A 17 4.96 -5.32 13.55
N LYS A 18 4.76 -4.28 14.38
CA LYS A 18 5.05 -4.33 15.83
C LYS A 18 3.93 -4.97 16.64
N SER A 19 2.67 -4.84 16.21
CA SER A 19 1.51 -5.34 16.94
C SER A 19 0.90 -6.62 16.37
N GLY A 20 1.23 -7.01 15.14
CA GLY A 20 0.54 -8.08 14.41
C GLY A 20 -0.92 -7.76 14.08
N ALA A 21 -1.36 -6.51 14.23
CA ALA A 21 -2.72 -6.10 13.94
C ALA A 21 -2.92 -5.87 12.43
N SER A 22 -4.10 -6.22 11.93
CA SER A 22 -4.55 -5.86 10.58
C SER A 22 -4.54 -4.35 10.37
N ILE A 23 -4.24 -3.90 9.15
CA ILE A 23 -4.25 -2.49 8.77
C ILE A 23 -5.63 -2.11 8.25
N GLU A 24 -6.15 -0.98 8.71
CA GLU A 24 -7.36 -0.36 8.15
C GLU A 24 -6.98 0.83 7.27
N LEU A 25 -7.39 0.77 6.00
CA LEU A 25 -7.11 1.78 4.99
C LEU A 25 -8.41 2.46 4.56
N LEU A 26 -8.43 3.79 4.64
CA LEU A 26 -9.47 4.59 4.01
C LEU A 26 -9.11 4.80 2.54
N VAL A 27 -9.86 4.17 1.64
CA VAL A 27 -9.64 4.23 0.18
C VAL A 27 -10.65 5.17 -0.45
N LYS A 28 -10.16 6.15 -1.21
CA LYS A 28 -10.97 7.02 -2.07
C LYS A 28 -11.04 6.46 -3.49
N ASN A 29 -12.24 6.28 -4.03
CA ASN A 29 -12.49 5.88 -5.40
C ASN A 29 -13.56 6.80 -6.01
N GLY A 30 -13.14 7.74 -6.87
CA GLY A 30 -13.97 8.87 -7.28
C GLY A 30 -14.42 9.67 -6.06
N ASP A 31 -15.74 9.86 -5.92
CA ASP A 31 -16.37 10.55 -4.78
C ASP A 31 -16.70 9.62 -3.60
N ARG A 32 -16.40 8.32 -3.72
CA ARG A 32 -16.73 7.33 -2.68
C ARG A 32 -15.53 7.06 -1.79
N TYR A 33 -15.81 6.93 -0.51
CA TYR A 33 -14.84 6.50 0.50
C TYR A 33 -15.27 5.14 1.05
N ARG A 34 -14.32 4.21 1.17
CA ARG A 34 -14.53 2.93 1.85
C ARG A 34 -13.37 2.59 2.76
N THR A 35 -13.67 1.96 3.89
CA THR A 35 -12.65 1.38 4.76
C THR A 35 -12.41 -0.06 4.34
N VAL A 36 -11.16 -0.42 4.09
CA VAL A 36 -10.73 -1.78 3.78
C VAL A 36 -9.81 -2.26 4.88
N ARG A 37 -10.10 -3.43 5.44
CA ARG A 37 -9.24 -4.12 6.39
C ARG A 37 -8.35 -5.11 5.63
N MET A 38 -7.06 -5.08 5.90
CA MET A 38 -6.06 -5.96 5.30
C MET A 38 -5.27 -6.66 6.40
N ASP A 39 -5.23 -8.00 6.35
CA ASP A 39 -4.43 -8.82 7.25
C ASP A 39 -2.96 -8.84 6.80
N TYR A 40 -2.33 -7.66 6.86
CA TYR A 40 -0.97 -7.42 6.42
C TYR A 40 -0.07 -7.08 7.60
N HIS A 41 1.03 -7.84 7.74
CA HIS A 41 1.89 -7.79 8.93
C HIS A 41 3.39 -7.57 8.64
N ASP A 42 3.79 -7.55 7.37
CA ASP A 42 5.22 -7.52 6.99
C ASP A 42 5.88 -6.11 7.09
N GLY A 43 5.09 -5.07 7.36
CA GLY A 43 5.55 -3.68 7.36
C GLY A 43 5.76 -3.14 5.94
N LEU A 44 6.41 -1.99 5.76
CA LEU A 44 6.57 -1.41 4.41
C LEU A 44 7.36 -2.35 3.48
N ARG A 45 6.75 -2.75 2.37
CA ARG A 45 7.38 -3.53 1.30
C ARG A 45 7.51 -2.68 0.04
N TYR A 46 8.73 -2.64 -0.49
CA TYR A 46 9.05 -2.01 -1.78
C TYR A 46 9.29 -3.13 -2.81
N PRO A 47 8.23 -3.75 -3.36
CA PRO A 47 8.40 -4.80 -4.34
C PRO A 47 9.01 -4.21 -5.62
N HIS A 48 10.14 -4.76 -6.04
CA HIS A 48 10.68 -4.51 -7.37
C HIS A 48 10.08 -5.53 -8.33
N LEU A 49 9.81 -5.07 -9.56
CA LEU A 49 9.32 -5.97 -10.60
C LEU A 49 10.50 -6.79 -11.13
N GLU A 50 10.41 -8.12 -10.98
CA GLU A 50 11.37 -9.04 -11.58
C GLU A 50 10.83 -9.65 -12.86
N ARG A 51 11.71 -9.82 -13.85
CA ARG A 51 11.35 -10.45 -15.12
C ARG A 51 11.31 -11.97 -14.96
N THR A 52 10.22 -12.59 -15.38
CA THR A 52 10.03 -14.04 -15.31
C THR A 52 10.15 -14.68 -16.69
N GLY A 53 11.34 -14.65 -17.30
CA GLY A 53 11.64 -15.33 -18.59
C GLY A 53 10.80 -14.91 -19.82
N ALA A 54 9.78 -14.07 -19.63
CA ALA A 54 8.83 -13.62 -20.63
C ALA A 54 9.27 -12.29 -21.24
N VAL A 55 8.58 -11.91 -22.31
CA VAL A 55 8.78 -10.63 -22.99
C VAL A 55 8.55 -9.48 -22.01
N ALA A 56 9.43 -8.48 -22.07
CA ALA A 56 9.40 -7.31 -21.21
C ALA A 56 8.31 -6.31 -21.63
N LEU A 57 7.05 -6.69 -21.40
CA LEU A 57 5.88 -5.91 -21.82
C LEU A 57 5.83 -4.52 -21.19
N LEU A 58 6.31 -4.37 -19.95
CA LEU A 58 6.35 -3.07 -19.29
C LEU A 58 7.29 -2.11 -20.02
N ASP A 59 8.46 -2.56 -20.46
CA ASP A 59 9.39 -1.74 -21.26
C ASP A 59 8.78 -1.28 -22.58
N GLN A 60 7.95 -2.11 -23.22
CA GLN A 60 7.23 -1.73 -24.44
C GLN A 60 6.15 -0.68 -24.18
N ILE A 61 5.39 -0.80 -23.07
CA ILE A 61 4.38 0.19 -22.68
C ILE A 61 5.05 1.53 -22.35
N LEU A 62 6.22 1.49 -21.71
CA LEU A 62 6.98 2.68 -21.32
C LEU A 62 7.80 3.28 -22.47
N ALA A 63 7.84 2.62 -23.64
CA ALA A 63 8.56 3.14 -24.78
C ALA A 63 7.96 4.49 -25.21
N PRO A 64 8.79 5.51 -25.49
CA PRO A 64 8.31 6.78 -26.00
C PRO A 64 7.57 6.58 -27.33
N ARG A 65 6.49 7.35 -27.53
CA ARG A 65 5.67 7.33 -28.75
C ARG A 65 6.20 8.29 -29.81
#